data_AF-A0A4U6M676-F1
#
_entry.id   AF-A0A4U6M676-F1
#
_cell.length_a   1.000
_cell.length_b   1.000
_cell.length_c   1.000
_cell.angle_alpha   90.00
_cell.angle_beta   90.00
_cell.angle_gamma   90.00
#
_symmetry.space_group_name_H-M   'P 1'
#
loop_
_entity.id
_entity.type
_entity.pdbx_description
1 polymer ?
#
loop_
_entity_poly.entity_id
_entity_poly.type
_entity_poly.pdbx_seq_one_letter_code
_entity_poly.pdbx_strand_id
1 'polypeptide(L)' 'MKRIAFVGTVGAGKTTLFNALQGNYSLARKTQAVEFNENGDIDTPGEYFSHPRWYHALIT' A
#
# COMPACT_ATOMS: atom_id res chain seq x y z
N MET A 1 4.90 10.34 -16.09
CA MET A 1 5.56 10.01 -14.80
C MET A 1 5.22 8.58 -14.43
N LYS A 2 6.12 7.85 -13.78
CA LYS A 2 5.85 6.47 -13.30
C LYS A 2 5.22 6.56 -11.92
N ARG A 3 4.17 5.78 -11.65
CA ARG A 3 3.53 5.64 -10.34
C ARG A 3 3.89 4.27 -9.76
N ILE A 4 4.05 4.20 -8.44
CA ILE A 4 4.41 2.97 -7.73
C ILE A 4 3.23 2.51 -6.88
N ALA A 5 2.95 1.20 -6.86
CA ALA A 5 2.00 0.60 -5.94
C ALA A 5 2.74 -0.35 -4.99
N PHE A 6 2.49 -0.22 -3.68
CA PHE A 6 3.04 -1.09 -2.65
C PHE A 6 2.09 -2.26 -2.42
N VAL A 7 2.54 -3.47 -2.72
CA VAL A 7 1.74 -4.70 -2.66
C VAL A 7 2.49 -5.79 -1.90
N GLY A 8 1.76 -6.56 -1.09
CA GLY A 8 2.32 -7.59 -0.22
C GLY A 8 1.40 -7.88 0.98
N THR A 9 1.71 -8.90 1.76
CA THR A 9 0.87 -9.39 2.87
C THR A 9 0.65 -8.35 3.97
N VAL A 10 -0.32 -8.60 4.86
CA VAL A 10 -0.49 -7.83 6.10
C VAL A 10 0.78 -7.95 6.94
N GLY A 11 1.28 -6.83 7.48
CA GLY A 11 2.50 -6.80 8.29
C GLY A 11 3.81 -6.73 7.51
N ALA A 12 3.80 -6.76 6.18
CA ALA A 12 5.01 -6.68 5.34
C ALA A 12 5.73 -5.31 5.34
N GLY A 13 5.27 -4.33 6.13
CA GLY A 13 5.91 -3.01 6.22
C GLY A 13 5.57 -2.02 5.09
N LYS A 14 4.56 -2.32 4.25
CA LYS A 14 4.15 -1.47 3.11
C LYS A 14 3.89 -0.01 3.49
N THR A 15 2.96 0.19 4.43
CA THR A 15 2.56 1.53 4.92
C THR A 15 3.71 2.25 5.61
N THR A 16 4.55 1.52 6.36
CA THR A 16 5.76 2.09 6.96
C THR A 16 6.71 2.63 5.90
N LEU A 17 6.95 1.85 4.84
CA LEU A 17 7.80 2.29 3.73
C LEU A 17 7.16 3.44 2.92
N PHE A 18 5.87 3.34 2.64
CA PHE A 18 5.10 4.37 1.94
C PHE A 18 5.18 5.72 2.65
N ASN A 19 5.04 5.74 3.98
CA ASN A 19 5.17 6.96 4.79
C ASN A 19 6.62 7.44 4.86
N ALA A 20 7.59 6.54 5.06
CA ALA A 20 9.00 6.90 5.17
C ALA A 20 9.53 7.57 3.89
N LEU A 21 9.09 7.12 2.70
CA LEU A 21 9.44 7.73 1.41
C LEU A 21 8.90 9.16 1.24
N GLN A 22 7.89 9.55 2.04
CA GLN A 22 7.35 10.91 2.10
C GLN A 22 7.95 11.72 3.26
N GLY A 23 8.95 11.18 3.97
CA GLY A 23 9.53 11.80 5.15
C GLY A 23 8.65 11.71 6.41
N ASN A 24 7.58 10.91 6.38
CA ASN A 24 6.70 10.69 7.53
C ASN A 24 7.09 9.40 8.27
N TYR A 25 7.55 9.55 9.52
CA TYR A 25 7.98 8.44 10.37
C TYR A 25 7.02 8.19 11.55
N SER A 26 5.80 8.70 11.47
CA SER A 26 4.76 8.36 12.44
C SER A 26 4.43 6.87 12.41
N LEU A 27 3.88 6.37 13.53
CA LEU A 27 3.47 4.97 13.63
C LEU A 27 2.43 4.64 12.54
N ALA A 28 2.81 3.75 11.63
CA ALA A 28 1.94 3.29 10.57
C ALA A 28 0.70 2.60 11.15
N ARG A 29 -0.48 2.99 10.67
CA ARG A 29 -1.76 2.36 11.02
C ARG A 29 -2.11 1.31 9.97
N LYS A 30 -2.95 0.34 10.35
CA LYS A 30 -3.42 -0.68 9.42
C LYS A 30 -4.22 -0.03 8.28
N THR A 31 -3.71 -0.14 7.06
CA THR A 31 -4.41 0.28 5.84
C THR A 31 -5.65 -0.58 5.62
N GLN A 32 -6.83 0.04 5.52
CA GLN A 32 -8.12 -0.65 5.31
C GLN A 32 -8.77 -0.32 3.96
N ALA A 33 -8.24 0.70 3.27
CA ALA A 33 -8.65 1.11 1.93
C ALA A 33 -7.41 1.49 1.13
N VAL A 34 -7.54 1.67 -0.18
CA VAL A 34 -6.45 2.17 -1.01
C VAL A 34 -6.13 3.62 -0.64
N GLU A 35 -4.86 3.93 -0.42
CA GLU A 35 -4.39 5.28 -0.09
C GLU A 35 -3.45 5.82 -1.17
N PHE A 36 -3.47 7.13 -1.39
CA PHE A 36 -2.68 7.81 -2.42
C PHE A 36 -1.86 8.95 -1.82
N ASN A 37 -0.64 9.15 -2.30
CA ASN A 37 0.15 10.34 -2.00
C ASN A 37 0.02 11.40 -3.12
N GLU A 38 0.63 12.56 -2.91
CA GLU A 38 0.63 13.67 -3.88
C GLU A 38 1.26 13.30 -5.24
N ASN A 39 2.21 12.35 -5.25
CA ASN A 39 2.86 11.87 -6.46
C ASN A 39 2.02 10.82 -7.22
N GLY A 40 0.90 10.38 -6.63
CA GLY A 40 0.04 9.33 -7.16
C GLY A 40 0.56 7.91 -6.94
N ASP A 41 1.50 7.70 -6.02
CA ASP A 41 1.84 6.37 -5.52
C ASP A 41 0.74 5.83 -4.62
N ILE A 42 0.69 4.52 -4.47
CA ILE A 42 -0.46 3.80 -3.92
C ILE A 42 -0.02 2.87 -2.79
N ASP A 43 -0.57 3.02 -1.59
CA ASP A 43 -0.55 1.98 -0.55
C ASP A 43 -1.82 1.12 -0.62
N THR A 44 -1.69 -0.19 -0.46
CA THR A 44 -2.79 -1.14 -0.63
C THR A 44 -3.04 -1.96 0.65
N PRO A 45 -4.30 -2.32 0.96
CA PRO A 45 -4.60 -3.29 2.01
C PRO A 45 -3.85 -4.60 1.77
N GLY A 46 -3.17 -5.12 2.80
CA GLY A 46 -2.42 -6.38 2.66
C GLY A 46 -3.31 -7.59 2.40
N GLU A 47 -4.57 -7.46 2.80
CA GLU A 47 -5.69 -8.32 2.48
C GLU A 47 -5.78 -8.63 0.98
N TYR A 48 -5.58 -7.63 0.10
CA TYR A 48 -5.72 -7.78 -1.35
C TYR A 48 -4.71 -8.77 -1.93
N PHE A 49 -3.50 -8.81 -1.36
CA PHE A 49 -2.48 -9.80 -1.73
C PHE A 49 -2.65 -11.14 -1.00
N SER A 50 -3.30 -11.14 0.17
CA SER A 50 -3.43 -12.34 1.01
C SER A 50 -4.59 -13.23 0.60
N HIS A 51 -5.58 -12.70 -0.15
CA HIS A 51 -6.76 -13.46 -0.60
C HIS A 51 -6.84 -13.47 -2.13
N PRO A 52 -6.75 -14.65 -2.80
CA PRO A 52 -6.82 -14.75 -4.26
C PRO A 52 -8.06 -14.11 -4.89
N ARG A 53 -9.20 -14.12 -4.17
CA ARG A 53 -10.44 -13.45 -4.60
C ARG A 53 -10.31 -11.93 -4.77
N TRP A 54 -9.28 -11.32 -4.20
CA TRP A 54 -9.03 -9.88 -4.24
C TRP A 54 -7.87 -9.48 -5.14
N TYR A 55 -7.25 -10.41 -5.89
CA TYR A 55 -6.17 -10.08 -6.82
C TYR A 55 -6.61 -9.11 -7.92
N HIS A 56 -7.87 -9.17 -8.34
CA HIS A 56 -8.43 -8.22 -9.30
C HIS A 56 -8.40 -6.76 -8.80
N ALA A 57 -8.29 -6.52 -7.49
CA ALA A 57 -8.11 -5.18 -6.94
C ALA A 57 -6.68 -4.64 -7.15
N LEU A 58 -5.72 -5.50 -7.50
CA LEU A 58 -4.30 -5.17 -7.69
C LEU A 58 -3.88 -5.21 -9.15
N ILE A 59 -4.34 -6.23 -9.87
CA ILE A 59 -3.98 -6.51 -11.26
C ILE A 59 -5.23 -6.92 -12.04
N THR A 60 -5.40 -6.36 -13.23
CA THR A 60 -6.41 -6.76 -14.23
C THR A 60 -5.71 -6.85 -15.57
#